data_AF-A0A957H8H5-F1
#
_entry.id   AF-A0A957H8H5-F1
#
_cell.length_a   1.000
_cell.length_b   1.000
_cell.length_c   1.000
_cell.angle_alpha   90.00
_cell.angle_beta   90.00
_cell.angle_gamma   90.00
#
_symmetry.space_group_name_H-M   'P 1'
#
loop_
_entity.id
_entity.type
_entity.pdbx_description
1 polymer ?
#
loop_
_entity_poly.entity_id
_entity_poly.type
_entity_poly.pdbx_seq_one_letter_code
_entity_poly.pdbx_strand_id
1 'polypeptide(L)'
;MFGLLTTLWQIGRWRLEPISLLLGLILGMLLVLGMQQLWPRLAAAWRSLQQRATAARGRLAASGSERYQAELRSHLQRYHLDGAAAHLSEIVVTPRFLQPMPEPEEGEDALAALLSFTRLWPELAQPLALPPQPLLPAAEMLAGAQRLALVGLPGSGKSTALAWLALQALPPDEDAEPAPHQQRLPVFLHIQELTLGADGAEPALLEALGRRASTLLRPRLAAYWRDKLAAGELLLFLDGLDELTAPQRLPALEWLGALLKERPKLPIIMAAPAYGYGPLLKLGFLLSELPPWQGGQVFEQQRRWQAQRGGASLPPLGSYWRPGQSPLLARLRLLLAAENLPQPERRVELLETAL
;
A
#
# COMPACT_ATOMS: atom_id res chain seq x y z
N MET A 1 -10.22 -8.54 94.76
CA MET A 1 -8.75 -8.59 94.67
C MET A 1 -8.37 -10.02 94.33
N PHE A 2 -7.90 -10.21 93.09
CA PHE A 2 -7.25 -11.39 92.50
C PHE A 2 -7.93 -12.78 92.52
N GLY A 3 -8.13 -13.31 91.31
CA GLY A 3 -8.41 -14.72 90.99
C GLY A 3 -9.68 -14.85 90.14
N LEU A 4 -9.70 -15.37 88.92
CA LEU A 4 -8.77 -16.24 88.21
C LEU A 4 -8.98 -16.05 86.70
N LEU A 5 -7.93 -15.60 86.03
CA LEU A 5 -7.71 -15.69 84.59
C LEU A 5 -7.46 -17.15 84.21
N THR A 6 -8.46 -17.92 83.77
CA THR A 6 -8.24 -19.21 83.07
C THR A 6 -9.48 -19.62 82.27
N THR A 7 -9.82 -18.89 81.20
CA THR A 7 -10.84 -19.28 80.21
C THR A 7 -10.35 -19.05 78.78
N LEU A 8 -9.08 -19.34 78.50
CA LEU A 8 -8.53 -19.29 77.14
C LEU A 8 -7.47 -20.37 76.95
N TRP A 9 -7.86 -21.64 76.97
CA TRP A 9 -7.12 -22.71 76.27
C TRP A 9 -7.91 -24.02 76.23
N GLN A 10 -8.87 -24.11 75.30
CA GLN A 10 -9.43 -25.40 74.89
C GLN A 10 -9.38 -25.50 73.37
N ILE A 11 -8.15 -25.53 72.85
CA ILE A 11 -7.89 -25.98 71.48
C ILE A 11 -8.08 -27.50 71.52
N GLY A 12 -9.20 -27.96 70.96
CA GLY A 12 -9.51 -29.38 70.82
C GLY A 12 -8.36 -30.13 70.17
N ARG A 13 -7.91 -31.20 70.83
CA ARG A 13 -6.97 -32.17 70.26
C ARG A 13 -7.65 -32.84 69.06
N TRP A 14 -7.28 -32.44 67.84
CA TRP A 14 -7.58 -33.19 66.62
C TRP A 14 -6.89 -34.55 66.70
N ARG A 15 -7.61 -35.58 67.16
CA ARG A 15 -7.19 -36.97 66.94
C ARG A 15 -7.56 -37.30 65.50
N LEU A 16 -6.56 -37.26 64.61
CA LEU A 16 -6.70 -37.80 63.25
C LEU A 16 -7.00 -39.30 63.40
N GLU A 17 -8.26 -39.68 63.24
CA GLU A 17 -8.63 -41.08 63.19
C GLU A 17 -8.01 -41.70 61.93
N PRO A 18 -7.23 -42.78 62.04
CA PRO A 18 -6.52 -43.36 60.90
C PRO A 18 -7.47 -43.74 59.75
N ILE A 19 -8.75 -44.01 60.06
CA ILE A 19 -9.80 -44.34 59.09
C ILE A 19 -10.20 -43.14 58.23
N SER A 20 -10.35 -41.95 58.82
CA SER A 20 -10.70 -40.73 58.07
C SER A 20 -9.55 -40.25 57.19
N LEU A 21 -8.32 -40.50 57.62
CA LEU A 21 -7.11 -40.25 56.83
C LEU A 21 -7.03 -41.19 55.62
N LEU A 22 -7.34 -42.48 55.80
CA LEU A 22 -7.33 -43.48 54.71
C LEU A 22 -8.44 -43.20 53.68
N LEU A 23 -9.64 -42.84 54.15
CA LEU A 23 -10.75 -42.44 53.29
C LEU A 23 -10.44 -41.16 52.50
N GLY A 24 -9.83 -40.15 53.15
CA GLY A 24 -9.39 -38.94 52.49
C GLY A 24 -8.32 -39.20 51.41
N LEU A 25 -7.41 -40.13 51.67
CA LEU A 25 -6.34 -40.50 50.74
C LEU A 25 -6.87 -41.27 49.53
N ILE A 26 -7.82 -42.20 49.73
CA ILE A 26 -8.50 -42.92 48.65
C ILE A 26 -9.33 -41.95 47.80
N LEU A 27 -10.09 -41.05 48.42
CA LEU A 27 -10.91 -40.06 47.72
C LEU A 27 -10.05 -39.10 46.91
N GLY A 28 -8.94 -38.62 47.50
CA GLY A 28 -7.94 -37.79 46.82
C GLY A 28 -7.30 -38.52 45.63
N MET A 29 -6.94 -39.79 45.80
CA MET A 29 -6.35 -40.60 44.74
C MET A 29 -7.33 -40.87 43.59
N LEU A 30 -8.60 -41.12 43.89
CA LEU A 30 -9.67 -41.25 42.89
C LEU A 30 -9.94 -39.94 42.14
N LEU A 31 -9.93 -38.80 42.85
CA LEU A 31 -10.05 -37.47 42.24
C LEU A 31 -8.88 -37.17 41.30
N VAL A 32 -7.65 -37.47 41.72
CA VAL A 32 -6.45 -37.27 40.90
C VAL A 32 -6.46 -38.17 39.66
N LEU A 33 -6.83 -39.44 39.82
CA LEU A 33 -6.94 -40.38 38.69
C LEU A 33 -8.05 -39.99 37.71
N GLY A 34 -9.21 -39.59 38.22
CA GLY A 34 -10.32 -39.08 37.41
C GLY A 34 -9.94 -37.81 36.64
N MET A 35 -9.27 -36.88 37.31
CA MET A 35 -8.76 -35.65 36.71
C MET A 35 -7.68 -35.96 35.65
N GLN A 36 -6.76 -36.89 35.90
CA GLN A 36 -5.75 -37.31 34.92
C GLN A 36 -6.31 -38.03 33.69
N GLN A 37 -7.45 -38.73 33.80
CA GLN A 37 -8.10 -39.39 32.66
C GLN A 37 -8.96 -38.45 31.82
N LEU A 38 -9.62 -37.46 32.46
CA LEU A 38 -10.51 -36.50 31.79
C LEU A 38 -9.75 -35.32 31.16
N TRP A 39 -8.67 -34.87 31.81
CA TRP A 39 -7.85 -33.75 31.32
C TRP A 39 -7.30 -33.92 29.91
N PRO A 40 -6.74 -35.07 29.49
CA PRO A 40 -6.23 -35.23 28.13
C PRO A 40 -7.35 -35.25 27.07
N ARG A 41 -8.57 -35.69 27.40
CA ARG A 41 -9.71 -35.66 26.47
C ARG A 41 -10.27 -34.24 26.31
N LEU A 42 -10.40 -33.50 27.42
CA LEU A 42 -10.79 -32.09 27.39
C LEU A 42 -9.73 -31.23 26.70
N ALA A 43 -8.44 -31.48 26.95
CA ALA A 43 -7.35 -30.79 26.30
C ALA A 43 -7.27 -31.11 24.79
N ALA A 44 -7.51 -32.36 24.38
CA ALA A 44 -7.57 -32.74 22.97
C ALA A 44 -8.79 -32.12 22.26
N ALA A 45 -9.96 -32.13 22.91
CA ALA A 45 -11.16 -31.46 22.40
C ALA A 45 -10.95 -29.94 22.28
N TRP A 46 -10.32 -29.32 23.28
CA TRP A 46 -9.99 -27.89 23.28
C TRP A 46 -8.99 -27.52 22.19
N ARG A 47 -7.94 -28.34 21.98
CA ARG A 47 -6.98 -28.16 20.89
C ARG A 47 -7.65 -28.33 19.51
N SER A 48 -8.57 -29.27 19.37
CA SER A 48 -9.33 -29.45 18.12
C SER A 48 -10.31 -28.30 17.84
N LEU A 49 -10.88 -27.69 18.88
CA LEU A 49 -11.68 -26.47 18.79
C LEU A 49 -10.82 -25.26 18.43
N GLN A 50 -9.62 -25.13 19.00
CA GLN A 50 -8.67 -24.08 18.62
C GLN A 50 -8.21 -24.22 17.17
N GLN A 51 -7.90 -25.43 16.71
CA GLN A 51 -7.52 -25.71 15.31
C GLN A 51 -8.69 -25.49 14.33
N ARG A 52 -9.92 -25.84 14.71
CA ARG A 52 -11.12 -25.54 13.90
C ARG A 52 -11.44 -24.05 13.88
N ALA A 53 -11.21 -23.33 14.98
CA ALA A 53 -11.40 -21.88 15.04
C ALA A 53 -10.36 -21.15 14.18
N THR A 54 -9.10 -21.57 14.16
CA THR A 54 -8.06 -20.98 13.28
C THR A 54 -8.29 -21.35 11.82
N ALA A 55 -8.69 -22.59 11.51
CA ALA A 55 -9.02 -23.01 10.13
C ALA A 55 -10.29 -22.32 9.59
N ALA A 56 -11.33 -22.15 10.42
CA ALA A 56 -12.52 -21.39 10.04
C ALA A 56 -12.21 -19.91 9.84
N ARG A 57 -11.38 -19.31 10.71
CA ARG A 57 -10.88 -17.94 10.52
C ARG A 57 -10.04 -17.81 9.25
N GLY A 58 -9.19 -18.78 8.93
CA GLY A 58 -8.38 -18.78 7.71
C GLY A 58 -9.20 -18.81 6.43
N ARG A 59 -10.24 -19.66 6.36
CA ARG A 59 -11.15 -19.72 5.19
C ARG A 59 -12.00 -18.46 5.05
N LEU A 60 -12.46 -17.90 6.16
CA LEU A 60 -13.23 -16.65 6.15
C LEU A 60 -12.34 -15.44 5.80
N ALA A 61 -11.10 -15.40 6.27
CA ALA A 61 -10.12 -14.38 5.92
C ALA A 61 -9.71 -14.48 4.44
N ALA A 62 -9.55 -15.68 3.88
CA ALA A 62 -9.30 -15.90 2.45
C ALA A 62 -10.39 -15.26 1.58
N SER A 63 -11.67 -15.50 1.92
CA SER A 63 -12.81 -14.88 1.21
C SER A 63 -12.88 -13.36 1.36
N GLY A 64 -12.33 -12.80 2.45
CA GLY A 64 -12.24 -11.36 2.68
C GLY A 64 -11.10 -10.72 1.90
N SER A 65 -9.95 -11.38 1.87
CA SER A 65 -8.76 -10.92 1.14
C SER A 65 -8.96 -10.94 -0.36
N GLU A 66 -9.56 -12.00 -0.91
CA GLU A 66 -9.87 -12.11 -2.34
C GLU A 66 -10.83 -10.99 -2.78
N ARG A 67 -11.89 -10.75 -2.00
CA ARG A 67 -12.84 -9.66 -2.27
C ARG A 67 -12.18 -8.30 -2.21
N TYR A 68 -11.37 -8.04 -1.17
CA TYR A 68 -10.64 -6.79 -1.06
C TYR A 68 -9.68 -6.58 -2.24
N GLN A 69 -8.94 -7.61 -2.64
CA GLN A 69 -8.03 -7.54 -3.79
C GLN A 69 -8.78 -7.29 -5.10
N ALA A 70 -9.94 -7.93 -5.30
CA ALA A 70 -10.80 -7.68 -6.46
C ALA A 70 -11.36 -6.25 -6.49
N GLU A 71 -11.84 -5.74 -5.35
CA GLU A 71 -12.29 -4.35 -5.20
C GLU A 71 -11.15 -3.36 -5.48
N LEU A 72 -9.97 -3.61 -4.89
CA LEU A 72 -8.78 -2.79 -5.12
C LEU A 72 -8.35 -2.83 -6.59
N ARG A 73 -8.31 -4.00 -7.24
CA ARG A 73 -7.99 -4.13 -8.66
C ARG A 73 -8.97 -3.32 -9.52
N SER A 74 -10.27 -3.45 -9.26
CA SER A 74 -11.30 -2.71 -9.98
C SER A 74 -11.19 -1.20 -9.79
N HIS A 75 -10.80 -0.74 -8.60
CA HIS A 75 -10.54 0.67 -8.32
C HIS A 75 -9.31 1.17 -9.09
N LEU A 76 -8.18 0.46 -8.99
CA LEU A 76 -6.92 0.85 -9.63
C LEU A 76 -6.99 0.82 -11.16
N GLN A 77 -7.71 -0.15 -11.73
CA GLN A 77 -7.95 -0.21 -13.18
C GLN A 77 -8.69 1.03 -13.71
N ARG A 78 -9.45 1.73 -12.86
CA ARG A 78 -10.18 2.95 -13.23
C ARG A 78 -9.49 4.22 -12.72
N TYR A 79 -8.34 4.09 -12.06
CA TYR A 79 -7.61 5.19 -11.45
C TYR A 79 -6.71 5.92 -12.47
N HIS A 80 -7.35 6.45 -13.51
CA HIS A 80 -6.73 7.27 -14.53
C HIS A 80 -7.78 8.14 -15.24
N LEU A 81 -7.30 9.09 -16.04
CA LEU A 81 -8.15 9.88 -16.92
C LEU A 81 -8.88 8.96 -17.90
N ASP A 82 -10.21 9.08 -17.99
CA ASP A 82 -11.08 8.22 -18.82
C ASP A 82 -11.18 6.75 -18.34
N GLY A 83 -11.05 6.51 -17.03
CA GLY A 83 -11.24 5.19 -16.41
C GLY A 83 -12.64 4.58 -16.55
N ALA A 84 -13.60 5.31 -17.12
CA ALA A 84 -14.91 4.77 -17.49
C ALA A 84 -14.89 4.02 -18.84
N ALA A 85 -13.97 4.36 -19.75
CA ALA A 85 -13.96 3.84 -21.11
C ALA A 85 -13.01 2.65 -21.34
N ALA A 86 -11.94 2.54 -20.55
CA ALA A 86 -10.96 1.46 -20.68
C ALA A 86 -10.29 1.17 -19.34
N HIS A 87 -9.78 -0.05 -19.16
CA HIS A 87 -9.00 -0.40 -17.98
C HIS A 87 -7.54 0.06 -18.11
N LEU A 88 -6.94 0.47 -17.00
CA LEU A 88 -5.55 0.91 -16.95
C LEU A 88 -4.59 -0.09 -17.60
N SER A 89 -4.71 -1.39 -17.30
CA SER A 89 -3.83 -2.43 -17.86
C SER A 89 -3.87 -2.53 -19.39
N GLU A 90 -4.96 -2.10 -20.01
CA GLU A 90 -5.14 -2.15 -21.46
C GLU A 90 -4.48 -0.96 -22.16
N ILE A 91 -4.49 0.21 -21.51
CA ILE A 91 -4.05 1.48 -22.11
C ILE A 91 -2.74 2.02 -21.55
N VAL A 92 -2.28 1.49 -20.41
CA VAL A 92 -1.08 1.98 -19.73
C VAL A 92 0.13 1.80 -20.63
N VAL A 93 0.95 2.85 -20.71
CA VAL A 93 2.32 2.72 -21.18
C VAL A 93 3.17 2.53 -19.95
N THR A 94 3.94 1.43 -19.92
CA THR A 94 4.77 1.07 -18.76
C THR A 94 5.56 2.27 -18.27
N PRO A 95 5.30 2.75 -17.03
CA PRO A 95 6.03 3.86 -16.47
C PRO A 95 7.52 3.49 -16.33
N ARG A 96 8.38 4.48 -16.55
CA ARG A 96 9.82 4.33 -16.37
C ARG A 96 10.20 5.02 -15.07
N PHE A 97 10.84 4.31 -14.17
CA PHE A 97 11.29 4.84 -12.89
C PHE A 97 12.79 5.04 -12.99
N LEU A 98 13.27 6.26 -12.83
CA LEU A 98 14.72 6.49 -12.75
C LEU A 98 15.22 5.95 -11.41
N GLN A 99 16.36 5.25 -11.42
CA GLN A 99 17.00 4.89 -10.17
C GLN A 99 17.31 6.18 -9.37
N PRO A 100 17.14 6.16 -8.04
CA PRO A 100 17.58 7.25 -7.19
C PRO A 100 19.05 7.56 -7.49
N MET A 101 19.36 8.84 -7.71
CA MET A 101 20.73 9.24 -7.98
C MET A 101 21.59 8.89 -6.76
N PRO A 102 22.72 8.18 -6.93
CA PRO A 102 23.64 7.98 -5.83
C PRO A 102 24.10 9.34 -5.31
N GLU A 103 24.38 9.43 -4.01
CA GLU A 103 25.02 10.64 -3.49
C GLU A 103 26.34 10.84 -4.24
N PRO A 104 26.67 12.08 -4.64
CA PRO A 104 27.92 12.33 -5.36
C PRO A 104 29.09 11.92 -4.46
N GLU A 105 29.80 10.86 -4.85
CA GLU A 105 31.06 10.48 -4.19
C GLU A 105 32.14 11.49 -4.58
N GLU A 106 32.98 11.88 -3.60
CA GLU A 106 34.09 12.81 -3.83
C GLU A 106 35.05 12.23 -4.89
N GLY A 107 35.04 12.81 -6.11
CA GLY A 107 35.95 12.44 -7.19
C GLY A 107 35.30 12.00 -8.52
N GLU A 108 33.97 11.82 -8.58
CA GLU A 108 33.25 11.39 -9.80
C GLU A 108 32.39 12.49 -10.45
N ASP A 109 32.95 13.70 -10.61
CA ASP A 109 32.22 14.84 -11.21
C ASP A 109 31.78 14.57 -12.67
N ALA A 110 32.57 13.83 -13.44
CA ALA A 110 32.27 13.57 -14.86
C ALA A 110 31.11 12.59 -15.06
N LEU A 111 31.04 11.50 -14.28
CA LEU A 111 29.94 10.54 -14.36
C LEU A 111 28.64 11.15 -13.87
N ALA A 112 28.69 11.89 -12.75
CA ALA A 112 27.53 12.62 -12.23
C ALA A 112 27.02 13.68 -13.23
N ALA A 113 27.93 14.41 -13.90
CA ALA A 113 27.56 15.36 -14.95
C ALA A 113 26.98 14.67 -16.19
N LEU A 114 27.55 13.55 -16.63
CA LEU A 114 27.03 12.74 -17.74
C LEU A 114 25.65 12.15 -17.43
N LEU A 115 25.45 11.62 -16.23
CA LEU A 115 24.14 11.15 -15.76
C LEU A 115 23.15 12.31 -15.66
N SER A 116 23.57 13.49 -15.20
CA SER A 116 22.71 14.67 -15.18
C SER A 116 22.32 15.11 -16.60
N PHE A 117 23.26 15.09 -17.55
CA PHE A 117 23.01 15.41 -18.95
C PHE A 117 22.04 14.41 -19.61
N THR A 118 22.27 13.10 -19.45
CA THR A 118 21.41 12.06 -20.03
C THR A 118 20.01 12.07 -19.42
N ARG A 119 19.86 12.57 -18.18
CA ARG A 119 18.56 12.77 -17.51
C ARG A 119 17.77 13.91 -18.13
N LEU A 120 18.44 15.04 -18.36
CA LEU A 120 17.82 16.28 -18.83
C LEU A 120 17.55 16.26 -20.35
N TRP A 121 18.40 15.57 -21.13
CA TRP A 121 18.30 15.51 -22.60
C TRP A 121 18.51 14.09 -23.15
N PRO A 122 17.61 13.13 -22.85
CA PRO A 122 17.78 11.73 -23.27
C PRO A 122 17.78 11.55 -24.80
N GLU A 123 17.04 12.39 -25.54
CA GLU A 123 17.01 12.36 -27.01
C GLU A 123 18.31 12.83 -27.64
N LEU A 124 19.04 13.75 -27.00
CA LEU A 124 20.37 14.19 -27.44
C LEU A 124 21.47 13.23 -27.00
N ALA A 125 21.26 12.50 -25.90
CA ALA A 125 22.20 11.50 -25.41
C ALA A 125 22.28 10.25 -26.31
N GLN A 126 21.15 9.81 -26.89
CA GLN A 126 21.10 8.64 -27.77
C GLN A 126 22.06 8.72 -28.97
N PRO A 127 22.04 9.77 -29.83
CA PRO A 127 22.95 9.85 -30.98
C PRO A 127 24.43 9.99 -30.57
N LEU A 128 24.70 10.42 -29.33
CA LEU A 128 26.05 10.52 -28.78
C LEU A 128 26.56 9.21 -28.17
N ALA A 129 25.80 8.11 -28.26
CA ALA A 129 26.10 6.81 -27.67
C ALA A 129 26.42 6.87 -26.16
N LEU A 130 25.84 7.84 -25.46
CA LEU A 130 25.98 7.95 -24.01
C LEU A 130 25.13 6.87 -23.32
N PRO A 131 25.56 6.35 -22.16
CA PRO A 131 24.82 5.33 -21.45
C PRO A 131 23.41 5.85 -21.08
N PRO A 132 22.35 5.06 -21.33
CA PRO A 132 21.01 5.44 -20.93
C PRO A 132 20.91 5.50 -19.40
N GLN A 133 19.96 6.29 -18.92
CA GLN A 133 19.65 6.35 -17.50
C GLN A 133 19.32 4.95 -16.96
N PRO A 134 19.89 4.54 -15.81
CA PRO A 134 19.51 3.29 -15.19
C PRO A 134 18.05 3.40 -14.71
N LEU A 135 17.22 2.47 -15.18
CA LEU A 135 15.83 2.36 -14.77
C LEU A 135 15.71 1.41 -13.58
N LEU A 136 14.78 1.69 -12.68
CA LEU A 136 14.40 0.79 -11.60
C LEU A 136 13.19 -0.05 -12.05
N PRO A 137 13.34 -1.36 -12.27
CA PRO A 137 12.23 -2.22 -12.64
C PRO A 137 11.15 -2.24 -11.56
N ALA A 138 9.89 -2.32 -11.96
CA ALA A 138 8.76 -2.32 -11.02
C ALA A 138 8.84 -3.44 -9.98
N ALA A 139 9.24 -4.64 -10.39
CA ALA A 139 9.40 -5.78 -9.48
C ALA A 139 10.46 -5.52 -8.41
N GLU A 140 11.61 -4.92 -8.78
CA GLU A 140 12.67 -4.54 -7.84
C GLU A 140 12.21 -3.42 -6.92
N MET A 141 11.50 -2.44 -7.46
CA MET A 141 10.93 -1.35 -6.69
C MET A 141 9.94 -1.86 -5.64
N LEU A 142 9.07 -2.79 -5.99
CA LEU A 142 8.10 -3.39 -5.07
C LEU A 142 8.75 -4.32 -4.04
N ALA A 143 9.74 -5.12 -4.45
CA ALA A 143 10.46 -6.03 -3.54
C ALA A 143 11.37 -5.28 -2.56
N GLY A 144 12.08 -4.25 -3.04
CA GLY A 144 13.05 -3.47 -2.28
C GLY A 144 12.47 -2.24 -1.58
N ALA A 145 11.21 -1.86 -1.87
CA ALA A 145 10.59 -0.70 -1.26
C ALA A 145 10.56 -0.82 0.26
N GLN A 146 11.23 0.11 0.92
CA GLN A 146 10.96 0.49 2.30
C GLN A 146 10.24 1.83 2.33
N ARG A 147 10.80 2.88 1.73
CA ARG A 147 10.17 4.20 1.66
C ARG A 147 10.58 4.86 0.36
N LEU A 148 9.66 4.97 -0.59
CA LEU A 148 9.92 5.50 -1.92
C LEU A 148 8.92 6.59 -2.28
N ALA A 149 9.44 7.72 -2.74
CA ALA A 149 8.63 8.82 -3.25
C ALA A 149 8.83 8.96 -4.76
N LEU A 150 7.75 8.76 -5.51
CA LEU A 150 7.66 9.01 -6.93
C LEU A 150 7.49 10.51 -7.16
N VAL A 151 8.53 11.16 -7.68
CA VAL A 151 8.52 12.60 -7.96
C VAL A 151 8.43 12.87 -9.46
N GLY A 152 7.75 13.95 -9.80
CA GLY A 152 7.54 14.34 -11.18
C GLY A 152 6.70 15.60 -11.29
N LEU A 153 6.83 16.30 -12.42
CA LEU A 153 6.07 17.52 -12.69
C LEU A 153 4.55 17.26 -12.68
N PRO A 154 3.71 18.26 -12.41
CA PRO A 154 2.27 18.12 -12.51
C PRO A 154 1.84 17.57 -13.89
N GLY A 155 1.02 16.52 -13.90
CA GLY A 155 0.60 15.83 -15.12
C GLY A 155 1.61 14.84 -15.72
N SER A 156 2.74 14.56 -15.04
CA SER A 156 3.71 13.50 -15.41
C SER A 156 3.16 12.07 -15.30
N GLY A 157 1.96 11.90 -14.75
CA GLY A 157 1.34 10.58 -14.56
C GLY A 157 1.71 9.90 -13.24
N LYS A 158 2.15 10.63 -12.21
CA LYS A 158 2.48 10.07 -10.87
C LYS A 158 1.39 9.17 -10.31
N SER A 159 0.16 9.69 -10.24
CA SER A 159 -1.02 8.98 -9.74
C SER A 159 -1.30 7.71 -10.54
N THR A 160 -1.22 7.79 -11.87
CA THR A 160 -1.41 6.63 -12.76
C THR A 160 -0.28 5.61 -12.63
N ALA A 161 0.98 6.05 -12.49
CA ALA A 161 2.12 5.17 -12.29
C ALA A 161 2.05 4.48 -10.92
N LEU A 162 1.63 5.20 -9.88
CA LEU A 162 1.41 4.65 -8.54
C LEU A 162 0.31 3.60 -8.55
N ALA A 163 -0.82 3.87 -9.24
CA ALA A 163 -1.90 2.90 -9.38
C ALA A 163 -1.47 1.65 -10.18
N TRP A 164 -0.69 1.85 -11.25
CA TRP A 164 -0.11 0.75 -12.01
C TRP A 164 0.82 -0.11 -11.14
N LEU A 165 1.67 0.49 -10.31
CA LEU A 165 2.51 -0.28 -9.37
C LEU A 165 1.70 -1.06 -8.35
N ALA A 166 0.63 -0.46 -7.82
CA ALA A 166 -0.26 -1.15 -6.91
C ALA A 166 -0.96 -2.35 -7.59
N LEU A 167 -1.28 -2.24 -8.89
CA LEU A 167 -1.76 -3.39 -9.69
C LEU A 167 -0.69 -4.48 -9.82
N GLN A 168 0.57 -4.11 -10.07
CA GLN A 168 1.66 -5.09 -10.17
C GLN A 168 1.96 -5.79 -8.82
N ALA A 169 1.67 -5.12 -7.70
CA ALA A 169 1.81 -5.68 -6.36
C ALA A 169 0.69 -6.66 -5.98
N LEU A 170 -0.44 -6.63 -6.69
CA LEU A 170 -1.50 -7.62 -6.50
C LEU A 170 -1.08 -8.97 -7.09
N PRO A 171 -1.46 -10.09 -6.46
CA PRO A 171 -1.30 -11.40 -7.09
C PRO A 171 -2.12 -11.45 -8.39
N PRO A 172 -1.72 -12.30 -9.35
CA PRO A 172 -2.56 -12.56 -10.53
C PRO A 172 -3.92 -13.15 -10.12
N ASP A 173 -4.93 -13.00 -11.00
CA ASP A 173 -6.26 -13.59 -10.78
C ASP A 173 -6.29 -15.12 -10.94
N GLU A 174 -5.21 -15.71 -11.47
CA GLU A 174 -5.06 -17.15 -11.68
C GLU A 174 -4.27 -17.80 -10.52
N ASP A 175 -4.40 -19.12 -10.35
CA ASP A 175 -3.73 -19.97 -9.32
C ASP A 175 -2.18 -20.00 -9.41
N ALA A 176 -1.55 -19.01 -10.03
CA ALA A 176 -0.11 -18.86 -10.09
C ALA A 176 0.45 -18.49 -8.71
N GLU A 177 1.61 -19.05 -8.38
CA GLU A 177 2.30 -18.69 -7.15
C GLU A 177 2.67 -17.20 -7.16
N PRO A 178 2.38 -16.46 -6.07
CA PRO A 178 2.71 -15.05 -6.00
C PRO A 178 4.22 -14.84 -6.05
N ALA A 179 4.65 -13.93 -6.91
CA ALA A 179 6.04 -13.51 -6.98
C ALA A 179 6.50 -12.89 -5.63
N PRO A 180 7.82 -12.83 -5.35
CA PRO A 180 8.32 -12.28 -4.08
C PRO A 180 7.80 -10.87 -3.76
N HIS A 181 7.58 -10.04 -4.78
CA HIS A 181 7.05 -8.68 -4.62
C HIS A 181 5.53 -8.60 -4.38
N GLN A 182 4.82 -9.73 -4.48
CA GLN A 182 3.37 -9.87 -4.29
C GLN A 182 3.00 -10.47 -2.91
N GLN A 183 4.01 -10.70 -2.04
CA GLN A 183 3.79 -11.30 -0.73
C GLN A 183 3.14 -10.34 0.29
N ARG A 184 3.24 -9.03 0.03
CA ARG A 184 2.62 -8.00 0.86
C ARG A 184 1.27 -7.61 0.28
N LEU A 185 0.29 -7.40 1.13
CA LEU A 185 -1.03 -6.90 0.75
C LEU A 185 -0.91 -5.43 0.35
N PRO A 186 -1.10 -5.06 -0.93
CA PRO A 186 -1.09 -3.67 -1.34
C PRO A 186 -2.33 -2.97 -0.79
N VAL A 187 -2.14 -1.75 -0.31
CA VAL A 187 -3.17 -0.87 0.20
C VAL A 187 -2.99 0.49 -0.46
N PHE A 188 -4.00 0.96 -1.19
CA PHE A 188 -3.95 2.24 -1.91
C PHE A 188 -4.89 3.25 -1.27
N LEU A 189 -4.39 4.45 -1.00
CA LEU A 189 -5.15 5.56 -0.44
C LEU A 189 -4.72 6.89 -1.07
N HIS A 190 -5.68 7.79 -1.22
CA HIS A 190 -5.41 9.19 -1.42
C HIS A 190 -5.21 9.89 -0.06
N ILE A 191 -4.21 10.75 0.06
CA ILE A 191 -3.85 11.36 1.35
C ILE A 191 -4.99 12.20 1.96
N GLN A 192 -5.87 12.74 1.12
CA GLN A 192 -7.06 13.50 1.55
C GLN A 192 -8.16 12.63 2.20
N GLU A 193 -8.09 11.30 2.06
CA GLU A 193 -9.05 10.40 2.71
C GLU A 193 -8.74 10.18 4.19
N LEU A 194 -7.54 10.56 4.63
CA LEU A 194 -7.11 10.45 6.01
C LEU A 194 -7.80 11.52 6.85
N THR A 195 -8.42 11.08 7.96
CA THR A 195 -8.88 12.00 8.99
C THR A 195 -7.81 12.14 10.04
N LEU A 196 -7.09 13.25 9.94
CA LEU A 196 -5.99 13.57 10.84
C LEU A 196 -6.58 14.09 12.15
N GLY A 197 -6.55 13.24 13.18
CA GLY A 197 -7.09 13.51 14.51
C GLY A 197 -6.10 13.10 15.61
N ALA A 198 -6.51 13.29 16.87
CA ALA A 198 -5.66 13.02 18.03
C ALA A 198 -5.51 11.52 18.37
N ASP A 199 -6.30 10.65 17.75
CA ASP A 199 -6.39 9.22 18.09
C ASP A 199 -5.17 8.38 17.63
N GLY A 200 -4.17 9.01 17.00
CA GLY A 200 -2.93 8.38 16.53
C GLY A 200 -2.90 8.10 15.03
N ALA A 201 -1.73 7.72 14.53
CA ALA A 201 -1.52 7.60 13.09
C ALA A 201 -2.08 6.29 12.51
N GLU A 202 -1.86 5.16 13.19
CA GLU A 202 -2.43 3.87 12.81
C GLU A 202 -3.97 3.84 12.78
N PRO A 203 -4.70 4.36 13.79
CA PRO A 203 -6.16 4.39 13.74
C PRO A 203 -6.71 5.20 12.58
N ALA A 204 -6.09 6.34 12.25
CA ALA A 204 -6.48 7.15 11.10
C ALA A 204 -6.31 6.38 9.77
N LEU A 205 -5.23 5.58 9.63
CA LEU A 205 -5.04 4.70 8.47
C LEU A 205 -6.16 3.65 8.38
N LEU A 206 -6.41 2.92 9.48
CA LEU A 206 -7.43 1.87 9.50
C LEU A 206 -8.84 2.43 9.28
N GLU A 207 -9.12 3.64 9.76
CA GLU A 207 -10.39 4.31 9.53
C GLU A 207 -10.58 4.65 8.05
N ALA A 208 -9.57 5.23 7.40
CA ALA A 208 -9.61 5.55 5.98
C ALA A 208 -9.86 4.29 5.12
N LEU A 209 -9.18 3.18 5.44
CA LEU A 209 -9.45 1.89 4.79
C LEU A 209 -10.87 1.40 5.03
N GLY A 210 -11.35 1.52 6.27
CA GLY A 210 -12.72 1.18 6.65
C GLY A 210 -13.78 1.91 5.84
N ARG A 211 -13.55 3.15 5.41
CA ARG A 211 -14.52 3.93 4.62
C ARG A 211 -14.66 3.43 3.18
N ARG A 212 -13.62 2.80 2.62
CA ARG A 212 -13.65 2.21 1.27
C ARG A 212 -14.36 0.86 1.23
N ALA A 213 -14.36 0.12 2.34
CA ALA A 213 -15.07 -1.15 2.43
C ALA A 213 -16.58 -0.96 2.35
N SER A 214 -17.26 -1.85 1.62
CA SER A 214 -18.71 -1.96 1.69
C SER A 214 -19.18 -2.14 3.14
N THR A 215 -20.32 -1.54 3.50
CA THR A 215 -20.85 -1.52 4.88
C THR A 215 -20.93 -2.92 5.51
N LEU A 216 -21.23 -3.93 4.70
CA LEU A 216 -21.35 -5.33 5.12
C LEU A 216 -19.98 -5.98 5.44
N LEU A 217 -18.90 -5.53 4.80
CA LEU A 217 -17.56 -6.10 4.95
C LEU A 217 -16.67 -5.32 5.92
N ARG A 218 -17.02 -4.07 6.22
CA ARG A 218 -16.21 -3.14 7.02
C ARG A 218 -15.70 -3.72 8.36
N PRO A 219 -16.51 -4.39 9.21
CA PRO A 219 -15.99 -4.95 10.46
C PRO A 219 -14.99 -6.09 10.26
N ARG A 220 -15.18 -6.90 9.20
CA ARG A 220 -14.31 -8.03 8.88
C ARG A 220 -12.97 -7.54 8.31
N LEU A 221 -13.02 -6.58 7.39
CA LEU A 221 -11.82 -5.99 6.79
C LEU A 221 -11.02 -5.16 7.79
N ALA A 222 -11.68 -4.47 8.73
CA ALA A 222 -11.00 -3.72 9.78
C ALA A 222 -10.09 -4.60 10.66
N ALA A 223 -10.56 -5.78 11.08
CA ALA A 223 -9.73 -6.73 11.81
C ALA A 223 -8.59 -7.28 10.93
N TYR A 224 -8.92 -7.63 9.68
CA TYR A 224 -7.96 -8.14 8.71
C TYR A 224 -6.80 -7.16 8.43
N TRP A 225 -7.08 -5.88 8.15
CA TRP A 225 -6.03 -4.88 7.94
C TRP A 225 -5.21 -4.64 9.20
N ARG A 226 -5.83 -4.65 10.38
CA ARG A 226 -5.11 -4.51 11.65
C ARG A 226 -4.13 -5.67 11.86
N ASP A 227 -4.56 -6.90 11.60
CA ASP A 227 -3.72 -8.09 11.72
C ASP A 227 -2.56 -8.04 10.71
N LYS A 228 -2.84 -7.66 9.45
CA LYS A 228 -1.82 -7.52 8.41
C LYS A 228 -0.84 -6.38 8.70
N LEU A 229 -1.31 -5.25 9.22
CA LEU A 229 -0.47 -4.13 9.64
C LEU A 229 0.43 -4.55 10.81
N ALA A 230 -0.12 -5.26 11.79
CA ALA A 230 0.63 -5.78 12.93
C ALA A 230 1.70 -6.80 12.53
N ALA A 231 1.40 -7.64 11.54
CA ALA A 231 2.33 -8.63 10.98
C ALA A 231 3.40 -8.02 10.06
N GLY A 232 3.29 -6.75 9.67
CA GLY A 232 4.21 -6.11 8.72
C GLY A 232 4.02 -6.60 7.28
N GLU A 233 2.82 -7.09 6.96
CA GLU A 233 2.48 -7.69 5.66
C GLU A 233 1.76 -6.69 4.74
N LEU A 234 1.68 -5.41 5.10
CA LEU A 234 1.08 -4.37 4.24
C LEU A 234 2.13 -3.67 3.39
N LEU A 235 1.72 -3.25 2.19
CA LEU A 235 2.44 -2.29 1.36
C LEU A 235 1.54 -1.08 1.08
N LEU A 236 1.91 0.08 1.60
CA LEU A 236 1.08 1.28 1.53
C LEU A 236 1.44 2.13 0.30
N PHE A 237 0.44 2.42 -0.52
CA PHE A 237 0.49 3.37 -1.62
C PHE A 237 -0.26 4.65 -1.24
N LEU A 238 0.41 5.79 -1.25
CA LEU A 238 -0.19 7.10 -0.94
C LEU A 238 -0.12 8.05 -2.13
N ASP A 239 -1.27 8.51 -2.60
CA ASP A 239 -1.37 9.51 -3.66
C ASP A 239 -1.76 10.89 -3.14
N GLY A 240 -1.49 11.93 -3.94
CA GLY A 240 -2.07 13.25 -3.75
C GLY A 240 -1.38 14.18 -2.76
N LEU A 241 -0.11 13.92 -2.39
CA LEU A 241 0.63 14.84 -1.52
C LEU A 241 0.77 16.24 -2.15
N ASP A 242 0.86 16.32 -3.48
CA ASP A 242 0.93 17.57 -4.24
C ASP A 242 -0.42 18.29 -4.39
N GLU A 243 -1.53 17.64 -4.04
CA GLU A 243 -2.88 18.22 -4.05
C GLU A 243 -3.24 18.89 -2.72
N LEU A 244 -2.45 18.66 -1.67
CA LEU A 244 -2.69 19.28 -0.38
C LEU A 244 -2.39 20.78 -0.40
N THR A 245 -3.32 21.55 0.16
CA THR A 245 -3.11 22.97 0.44
C THR A 245 -2.03 23.16 1.51
N ALA A 246 -1.45 24.36 1.59
CA ALA A 246 -0.41 24.66 2.58
C ALA A 246 -0.82 24.33 4.04
N PRO A 247 -2.07 24.61 4.50
CA PRO A 247 -2.52 24.22 5.84
C PRO A 247 -2.67 22.71 6.06
N GLN A 248 -2.95 21.93 5.01
CA GLN A 248 -3.14 20.48 5.12
C GLN A 248 -1.82 19.71 5.09
N ARG A 249 -0.79 20.27 4.44
CA ARG A 249 0.48 19.58 4.16
C ARG A 249 1.27 19.25 5.43
N LEU A 250 1.37 20.18 6.37
CA LEU A 250 2.12 19.95 7.61
C LEU A 250 1.47 18.85 8.47
N PRO A 251 0.16 18.91 8.79
CA PRO A 251 -0.51 17.82 9.49
C PRO A 251 -0.35 16.45 8.81
N ALA A 252 -0.41 16.39 7.48
CA ALA A 252 -0.24 15.14 6.75
C ALA A 252 1.18 14.57 6.87
N LEU A 253 2.21 15.42 6.85
CA LEU A 253 3.60 15.01 7.06
C LEU A 253 3.88 14.63 8.52
N GLU A 254 3.26 15.30 9.49
CA GLU A 254 3.33 14.95 10.91
C GLU A 254 2.69 13.58 11.17
N TRP A 255 1.52 13.34 10.58
CA TRP A 255 0.87 12.03 10.60
C TRP A 255 1.74 10.95 9.98
N LEU A 256 2.34 11.21 8.82
CA LEU A 256 3.23 10.25 8.16
C LEU A 256 4.46 9.95 9.05
N GLY A 257 5.03 10.97 9.68
CA GLY A 257 6.12 10.82 10.63
C GLY A 257 5.74 10.01 11.88
N ALA A 258 4.53 10.22 12.40
CA ALA A 258 4.00 9.44 13.51
C ALA A 258 3.76 7.97 13.11
N LEU A 259 3.15 7.72 11.95
CA LEU A 259 2.94 6.38 11.41
C LEU A 259 4.26 5.61 11.27
N LEU A 260 5.31 6.28 10.76
CA LEU A 260 6.63 5.67 10.60
C LEU A 260 7.37 5.46 11.92
N LYS A 261 7.02 6.19 12.99
CA LYS A 261 7.51 5.90 14.36
C LYS A 261 6.79 4.69 14.95
N GLU A 262 5.48 4.60 14.77
CA GLU A 262 4.65 3.47 15.22
C GLU A 262 4.98 2.18 14.44
N ARG A 263 5.22 2.29 13.12
CA ARG A 263 5.54 1.19 12.20
C ARG A 263 6.79 1.47 11.35
N PRO A 264 8.01 1.37 11.92
CA PRO A 264 9.25 1.68 11.21
C PRO A 264 9.50 0.84 9.95
N LYS A 265 8.98 -0.39 9.93
CA LYS A 265 9.16 -1.36 8.84
C LYS A 265 8.02 -1.36 7.82
N LEU A 266 7.00 -0.51 7.97
CA LEU A 266 5.90 -0.41 7.00
C LEU A 266 6.44 0.12 5.68
N PRO A 267 6.41 -0.67 4.59
CA PRO A 267 6.86 -0.20 3.30
C PRO A 267 5.83 0.78 2.71
N ILE A 268 6.31 1.94 2.24
CA ILE A 268 5.48 3.00 1.66
C ILE A 268 6.03 3.40 0.29
N ILE A 269 5.17 3.42 -0.73
CA ILE A 269 5.44 4.05 -2.02
C ILE A 269 4.43 5.20 -2.17
N MET A 270 4.88 6.41 -2.46
CA MET A 270 3.97 7.55 -2.55
C MET A 270 4.24 8.44 -3.75
N ALA A 271 3.21 9.08 -4.27
CA ALA A 271 3.37 10.18 -5.21
C ALA A 271 3.68 11.47 -4.44
N ALA A 272 4.70 12.19 -4.89
CA ALA A 272 5.17 13.41 -4.26
C ALA A 272 5.35 14.55 -5.29
N PRO A 273 5.22 15.81 -4.86
CA PRO A 273 5.46 16.97 -5.73
C PRO A 273 6.92 16.99 -6.20
N ALA A 274 7.17 17.60 -7.36
CA ALA A 274 8.53 17.83 -7.87
C ALA A 274 9.36 18.79 -7.00
N TYR A 275 8.74 19.52 -6.06
CA TYR A 275 9.41 20.48 -5.19
C TYR A 275 8.83 20.41 -3.77
N GLY A 276 9.64 20.82 -2.78
CA GLY A 276 9.22 20.83 -1.37
C GLY A 276 9.09 19.43 -0.74
N TYR A 277 9.65 18.40 -1.35
CA TYR A 277 9.70 17.03 -0.82
C TYR A 277 10.75 16.84 0.28
N GLY A 278 11.51 17.88 0.66
CA GLY A 278 12.55 17.81 1.70
C GLY A 278 12.12 17.12 3.01
N PRO A 279 10.89 17.32 3.54
CA PRO A 279 10.42 16.55 4.69
C PRO A 279 10.37 15.04 4.48
N LEU A 280 10.09 14.55 3.25
CA LEU A 280 10.10 13.12 2.93
C LEU A 280 11.51 12.53 3.02
N LEU A 281 12.52 13.28 2.55
CA LEU A 281 13.93 12.87 2.69
C LEU A 281 14.31 12.69 4.17
N LYS A 282 13.87 13.63 5.04
CA LYS A 282 14.08 13.52 6.50
C LYS A 282 13.37 12.32 7.12
N LEU A 283 12.27 11.85 6.51
CA LEU A 283 11.56 10.64 6.90
C LEU A 283 12.17 9.36 6.29
N GLY A 284 13.29 9.48 5.56
CA GLY A 284 14.03 8.36 4.98
C GLY A 284 13.44 7.84 3.67
N PHE A 285 12.66 8.65 2.95
CA PHE A 285 12.21 8.29 1.60
C PHE A 285 13.33 8.47 0.59
N LEU A 286 13.53 7.45 -0.24
CA LEU A 286 14.30 7.57 -1.48
C LEU A 286 13.44 8.21 -2.57
N LEU A 287 14.06 8.95 -3.48
CA LEU A 287 13.37 9.60 -4.59
C LEU A 287 13.56 8.79 -5.87
N SER A 288 12.46 8.46 -6.53
CA SER A 288 12.46 7.93 -7.89
C SER A 288 11.70 8.90 -8.78
N GLU A 289 12.34 9.34 -9.86
CA GLU A 289 11.72 10.27 -10.80
C GLU A 289 10.97 9.56 -11.92
N LEU A 290 9.85 10.15 -12.32
CA LEU A 290 9.16 9.84 -13.56
C LEU A 290 9.66 10.78 -14.66
N PRO A 291 10.44 10.27 -15.63
CA PRO A 291 10.92 11.08 -16.73
C PRO A 291 9.76 11.47 -17.66
N PRO A 292 9.90 12.56 -18.44
CA PRO A 292 8.92 12.91 -19.45
C PRO A 292 8.72 11.77 -20.46
N TRP A 293 7.54 11.74 -21.08
CA TRP A 293 7.27 10.79 -22.15
C TRP A 293 8.13 11.09 -23.38
N GLN A 294 8.70 10.03 -23.93
CA GLN A 294 9.34 10.06 -25.24
C GLN A 294 8.30 9.86 -26.34
N GLY A 295 8.60 10.30 -27.57
CA GLY A 295 7.70 10.18 -28.72
C GLY A 295 7.11 8.78 -28.85
N GLY A 296 7.95 7.73 -28.79
CA GLY A 296 7.50 6.33 -28.87
C GLY A 296 6.46 5.92 -27.82
N GLN A 297 6.51 6.48 -26.61
CA GLN A 297 5.50 6.21 -25.56
C GLN A 297 4.14 6.82 -25.92
N VAL A 298 4.13 7.96 -26.61
CA VAL A 298 2.89 8.61 -27.04
C VAL A 298 2.25 7.81 -28.20
N PHE A 299 3.07 7.33 -29.15
CA PHE A 299 2.61 6.40 -30.21
C PHE A 299 2.03 5.12 -29.62
N GLU A 300 2.72 4.54 -28.63
CA GLU A 300 2.25 3.35 -27.91
C GLU A 300 0.88 3.59 -27.26
N GLN A 301 0.74 4.72 -26.55
CA GLN A 301 -0.49 5.06 -25.86
C GLN A 301 -1.66 5.25 -26.83
N GLN A 302 -1.44 5.94 -27.96
CA GLN A 302 -2.47 6.09 -28.99
C GLN A 302 -2.90 4.72 -29.50
N ARG A 303 -1.95 3.84 -29.85
CA ARG A 303 -2.24 2.52 -30.41
C ARG A 303 -3.05 1.66 -29.45
N ARG A 304 -2.66 1.63 -28.16
CA ARG A 304 -3.39 0.87 -27.12
C ARG A 304 -4.81 1.39 -26.94
N TRP A 305 -4.98 2.72 -26.90
CA TRP A 305 -6.31 3.29 -26.75
C TRP A 305 -7.19 3.11 -27.99
N GLN A 306 -6.62 3.18 -29.20
CA GLN A 306 -7.34 2.90 -30.44
C GLN A 306 -7.91 1.48 -30.47
N ALA A 307 -7.14 0.51 -29.95
CA ALA A 307 -7.60 -0.87 -29.84
C ALA A 307 -8.84 -1.01 -28.95
N GLN A 308 -9.01 -0.16 -27.94
CA GLN A 308 -10.18 -0.18 -27.04
C GLN A 308 -11.40 0.53 -27.62
N ARG A 309 -11.24 1.46 -28.57
CA ARG A 309 -12.33 2.25 -29.15
C ARG A 309 -13.03 1.63 -30.38
N GLY A 310 -12.73 0.38 -30.72
CA GLY A 310 -13.52 -0.37 -31.71
C GLY A 310 -13.56 0.24 -33.12
N GLY A 311 -12.44 0.80 -33.61
CA GLY A 311 -12.27 1.15 -35.03
C GLY A 311 -12.47 2.62 -35.41
N ALA A 312 -12.80 3.51 -34.47
CA ALA A 312 -12.74 4.96 -34.72
C ALA A 312 -11.29 5.37 -35.04
N SER A 313 -11.06 5.95 -36.21
CA SER A 313 -9.73 6.45 -36.59
C SER A 313 -9.38 7.63 -35.71
N LEU A 314 -8.29 7.51 -34.95
CA LEU A 314 -7.72 8.63 -34.24
C LEU A 314 -6.98 9.54 -35.21
N PRO A 315 -6.95 10.85 -34.96
CA PRO A 315 -6.21 11.76 -35.80
C PRO A 315 -4.69 11.51 -35.66
N PRO A 316 -3.89 11.90 -36.67
CA PRO A 316 -2.45 11.65 -36.66
C PRO A 316 -1.78 12.38 -35.47
N LEU A 317 -0.75 11.79 -34.86
CA LEU A 317 -0.07 12.38 -33.70
C LEU A 317 0.34 13.82 -33.85
N GLY A 318 0.82 14.21 -35.04
CA GLY A 318 1.21 15.58 -35.32
C GLY A 318 0.08 16.60 -35.19
N SER A 319 -1.19 16.18 -35.22
CA SER A 319 -2.34 17.07 -35.08
C SER A 319 -2.66 17.44 -33.63
N TYR A 320 -2.21 16.65 -32.65
CA TYR A 320 -2.58 16.86 -31.24
C TYR A 320 -1.38 16.83 -30.29
N TRP A 321 -0.35 16.04 -30.55
CA TRP A 321 0.82 15.94 -29.69
C TRP A 321 1.93 16.92 -30.08
N ARG A 322 2.64 17.43 -29.07
CA ARG A 322 3.85 18.26 -29.23
C ARG A 322 4.98 17.73 -28.34
N PRO A 323 6.25 17.79 -28.77
CA PRO A 323 7.39 17.47 -27.92
C PRO A 323 7.36 18.26 -26.60
N GLY A 324 7.77 17.62 -25.50
CA GLY A 324 7.80 18.22 -24.16
C GLY A 324 6.44 18.28 -23.44
N GLN A 325 5.36 17.79 -24.05
CA GLN A 325 4.07 17.68 -23.36
C GLN A 325 4.08 16.64 -22.25
N SER A 326 3.40 16.96 -21.15
CA SER A 326 3.14 15.99 -20.10
C SER A 326 2.13 14.93 -20.57
N PRO A 327 2.19 13.71 -20.01
CA PRO A 327 1.20 12.64 -20.24
C PRO A 327 -0.26 13.11 -20.11
N LEU A 328 -0.55 13.96 -19.11
CA LEU A 328 -1.87 14.58 -18.94
C LEU A 328 -2.29 15.36 -20.19
N LEU A 329 -1.45 16.28 -20.68
CA LEU A 329 -1.78 17.10 -21.85
C LEU A 329 -1.92 16.27 -23.11
N ALA A 330 -1.03 15.28 -23.29
CA ALA A 330 -1.13 14.34 -24.40
C ALA A 330 -2.45 13.56 -24.37
N ARG A 331 -2.90 13.13 -23.18
CA ARG A 331 -4.17 12.43 -23.00
C ARG A 331 -5.37 13.34 -23.27
N LEU A 332 -5.43 14.55 -22.69
CA LEU A 332 -6.55 15.46 -22.90
C LEU A 332 -6.72 15.83 -24.37
N ARG A 333 -5.62 16.15 -25.06
CA ARG A 333 -5.66 16.46 -26.48
C ARG A 333 -6.11 15.29 -27.32
N LEU A 334 -5.67 14.08 -26.98
CA LEU A 334 -6.14 12.86 -27.62
C LEU A 334 -7.66 12.65 -27.44
N LEU A 335 -8.19 12.89 -26.22
CA LEU A 335 -9.63 12.81 -25.94
C LEU A 335 -10.41 13.82 -26.78
N LEU A 336 -10.02 15.10 -26.77
CA LEU A 336 -10.64 16.14 -27.59
C LEU A 336 -10.57 15.82 -29.09
N ALA A 337 -9.41 15.34 -29.56
CA ALA A 337 -9.20 15.05 -30.96
C ALA A 337 -10.09 13.90 -31.44
N ALA A 338 -10.34 12.93 -30.58
CA ALA A 338 -11.22 11.81 -30.90
C ALA A 338 -12.72 12.16 -30.87
N GLU A 339 -13.08 13.28 -30.26
CA GLU A 339 -14.44 13.87 -30.30
C GLU A 339 -14.56 14.97 -31.36
N ASN A 340 -13.52 15.19 -32.18
CA ASN A 340 -13.44 16.30 -33.14
C ASN A 340 -13.64 17.68 -32.51
N LEU A 341 -13.23 17.85 -31.25
CA LEU A 341 -13.31 19.12 -30.52
C LEU A 341 -12.10 20.02 -30.82
N PRO A 342 -12.21 21.35 -30.56
CA PRO A 342 -11.11 22.29 -30.73
C PRO A 342 -9.83 21.86 -29.98
N GLN A 343 -8.67 22.28 -30.49
CA GLN A 343 -7.36 21.99 -29.91
C GLN A 343 -6.69 23.27 -29.41
N PRO A 344 -7.01 23.75 -28.19
CA PRO A 344 -6.42 24.98 -27.68
C PRO A 344 -4.90 24.87 -27.53
N GLU A 345 -4.22 25.97 -27.88
CA GLU A 345 -2.77 26.06 -27.68
C GLU A 345 -2.43 26.31 -26.22
N ARG A 346 -3.23 27.14 -25.54
CA ARG A 346 -3.01 27.49 -24.14
C ARG A 346 -3.48 26.37 -23.22
N ARG A 347 -2.65 26.08 -22.22
CA ARG A 347 -2.93 25.01 -21.24
C ARG A 347 -4.23 25.24 -20.46
N VAL A 348 -4.55 26.48 -20.12
CA VAL A 348 -5.77 26.83 -19.37
C VAL A 348 -7.01 26.52 -20.20
N GLU A 349 -7.07 27.05 -21.42
CA GLU A 349 -8.17 26.79 -22.37
C GLU A 349 -8.33 25.29 -22.68
N LEU A 350 -7.22 24.55 -22.80
CA LEU A 350 -7.25 23.10 -22.99
C LEU A 350 -7.90 22.37 -21.80
N LEU A 351 -7.60 22.80 -20.57
CA LEU A 351 -8.21 22.22 -19.37
C LEU A 351 -9.69 22.57 -19.29
N GLU A 352 -10.08 23.81 -19.60
CA GLU A 352 -11.48 24.25 -19.63
C GLU A 352 -12.31 23.57 -20.72
N THR A 353 -11.70 23.18 -21.84
CA THR A 353 -12.40 22.49 -22.93
C THR A 353 -12.55 20.99 -22.65
N ALA A 354 -11.65 20.40 -21.87
CA ALA A 354 -11.58 18.96 -21.65
C ALA A 354 -12.17 18.48 -20.31
N LEU A 355 -12.42 19.39 -19.37
CA LEU A 355 -13.08 19.15 -18.08
C LEU A 355 -14.49 19.74 -18.11
#